data_AF-A0A1U6II84-F1
#
_entry.id   AF-A0A1U6II84-F1
#
_cell.length_a   1.000
_cell.length_b   1.000
_cell.length_c   1.000
_cell.angle_alpha   90.00
_cell.angle_beta   90.00
_cell.angle_gamma   90.00
#
_symmetry.space_group_name_H-M   'P 1'
#
loop_
_entity.id
_entity.type
_entity.pdbx_description
1 polymer ?
#
loop_
_entity_poly.entity_id
_entity_poly.type
_entity_poly.pdbx_seq_one_letter_code
_entity_poly.pdbx_strand_id
1 'polypeptide(L)'
;MNIGEIRKNANGQLIGSVETLTITRTIGLRPVTSSNPRAPRYEIVALNDQRRWVIVGALFELSSNATGESFYQGKIDDPSMAQPLYIAAFPREDGTMAIAWQRPRRRNTQLGASEYGESDMFPADDAGGDRGAEQAGDGLGDSTATPPAKRGRVGAKDGAEHDGALPPLVDA
;
A
#
# COMPACT_ATOMS: atom_id res chain seq x y z
N MET A 1 17.67 11.85 8.02
CA MET A 1 18.94 11.70 7.28
C MET A 1 18.68 12.13 5.85
N ASN A 2 19.35 13.18 5.38
CA ASN A 2 19.25 13.65 3.99
C ASN A 2 20.03 12.70 3.07
N ILE A 3 19.45 12.31 1.95
CA ILE A 3 19.97 11.39 0.95
C ILE A 3 19.91 11.97 -0.47
N GLY A 4 19.56 13.25 -0.62
CA GLY A 4 19.42 13.84 -1.94
C GLY A 4 18.73 15.19 -1.95
N GLU A 5 18.69 15.79 -3.14
CA GLU A 5 18.07 17.09 -3.34
C GLU A 5 17.43 17.15 -4.72
N ILE A 6 16.28 17.80 -4.80
CA ILE A 6 15.54 18.06 -6.03
C ILE A 6 15.46 19.56 -6.24
N ARG A 7 15.71 19.99 -7.47
CA ARG A 7 15.67 21.39 -7.87
C ARG A 7 14.81 21.57 -9.13
N LYS A 8 14.24 22.75 -9.29
CA LYS A 8 13.52 23.11 -10.51
C LYS A 8 14.52 23.51 -11.60
N ASN A 9 14.44 22.87 -12.77
CA ASN A 9 15.27 23.23 -13.91
C ASN A 9 14.68 24.40 -14.71
N ALA A 10 15.39 24.86 -15.74
CA ALA A 10 14.96 25.96 -16.62
C ALA A 10 13.61 25.68 -17.33
N ASN A 11 13.30 24.40 -17.58
CA ASN A 11 12.04 23.96 -18.18
C ASN A 11 10.91 23.79 -17.16
N GLY A 12 11.15 24.15 -15.90
CA GLY A 12 10.19 24.04 -14.81
C GLY A 12 10.00 22.64 -14.22
N GLN A 13 10.81 21.66 -14.62
CA GLN A 13 10.75 20.29 -14.13
C GLN A 13 11.52 20.16 -12.82
N LEU A 14 10.98 19.39 -11.88
CA LEU A 14 11.65 19.07 -10.62
C LEU A 14 12.52 17.82 -10.82
N ILE A 15 13.84 18.00 -10.83
CA ILE A 15 14.82 16.93 -11.07
C ILE A 15 15.92 16.99 -10.01
N GLY A 16 16.39 15.82 -9.58
CA GLY A 16 17.41 15.68 -8.56
C GLY A 16 18.07 14.32 -8.56
N SER A 17 18.82 14.03 -7.50
CA SER A 17 19.40 12.72 -7.25
C SER A 17 19.02 12.20 -5.88
N VAL A 18 18.99 10.87 -5.76
CA VAL A 18 18.93 10.15 -4.49
C VAL A 18 20.12 9.22 -4.41
N GLU A 19 20.83 9.31 -3.29
CA GLU A 19 22.10 8.66 -3.03
C GLU A 19 22.07 7.97 -1.66
N THR A 20 22.30 6.66 -1.68
CA THR A 20 22.50 5.79 -0.52
C THR A 20 23.70 4.90 -0.81
N LEU A 21 24.10 4.06 0.16
CA LEU A 21 25.27 3.17 -0.01
C LEU A 21 25.21 2.32 -1.30
N THR A 22 24.03 1.87 -1.72
CA THR A 22 23.85 0.95 -2.85
C THR A 22 23.00 1.52 -3.99
N ILE A 23 22.53 2.77 -3.86
CA ILE A 23 21.61 3.38 -4.82
C ILE A 23 22.11 4.78 -5.13
N THR A 24 22.40 5.03 -6.41
CA THR A 24 22.66 6.36 -6.94
C THR A 24 21.78 6.52 -8.18
N ARG A 25 20.69 7.25 -8.07
CA ARG A 25 19.71 7.40 -9.17
C ARG A 25 19.25 8.84 -9.31
N THR A 26 19.20 9.30 -10.56
CA THR A 26 18.53 10.56 -10.92
C THR A 26 17.03 10.34 -10.89
N ILE A 27 16.33 11.18 -10.14
CA ILE A 27 14.88 11.16 -10.02
C ILE A 27 14.26 12.48 -10.46
N GLY A 28 13.00 12.43 -10.86
CA GLY A 28 12.16 13.58 -11.11
C GLY A 28 10.84 13.47 -10.38
N LEU A 29 10.23 14.62 -10.09
CA LEU A 29 8.87 14.70 -9.55
C LEU A 29 7.95 15.24 -10.63
N ARG A 30 6.99 14.41 -11.06
CA ARG A 30 5.94 14.82 -11.99
C ARG A 30 4.70 15.22 -11.19
N PRO A 31 4.22 16.48 -11.27
CA PRO A 31 3.01 16.89 -10.58
C PRO A 31 1.80 16.09 -11.07
N VAL A 32 0.94 15.70 -10.14
CA VAL A 32 -0.33 15.03 -10.44
C VAL A 32 -1.47 16.01 -10.15
N THR A 33 -2.30 16.26 -11.16
CA THR A 33 -3.50 17.07 -11.03
C THR A 33 -4.70 16.14 -10.84
N SER A 34 -5.32 16.20 -9.67
CA SER A 34 -6.53 15.43 -9.36
C SER A 34 -7.45 16.25 -8.45
N SER A 35 -8.75 16.01 -8.56
CA SER A 35 -9.76 16.55 -7.63
C SER A 35 -9.86 15.74 -6.33
N ASN A 36 -9.27 14.54 -6.27
CA ASN A 36 -9.31 13.69 -5.09
C ASN A 36 -8.23 14.12 -4.07
N PRO A 37 -8.59 14.48 -2.83
CA PRO A 37 -7.62 14.89 -1.80
C PRO A 37 -6.68 13.76 -1.36
N ARG A 38 -7.01 12.49 -1.64
CA ARG A 38 -6.14 11.34 -1.36
C ARG A 38 -5.22 10.98 -2.54
N ALA A 39 -5.30 11.72 -3.64
CA ALA A 39 -4.41 11.50 -4.76
C ALA A 39 -2.96 11.88 -4.36
N PRO A 40 -1.96 11.23 -4.96
CA PRO A 40 -0.59 11.69 -4.82
C PRO A 40 -0.46 13.11 -5.38
N ARG A 41 0.42 13.90 -4.78
CA ARG A 41 0.77 15.24 -5.30
C ARG A 41 1.81 15.15 -6.41
N TYR A 42 2.72 14.18 -6.29
CA TYR A 42 3.74 13.91 -7.29
C TYR A 42 3.86 12.42 -7.57
N GLU A 43 4.12 12.07 -8.82
CA GLU A 43 4.72 10.78 -9.17
C GLU A 43 6.24 10.91 -9.14
N ILE A 44 6.90 9.88 -8.63
CA ILE A 44 8.35 9.77 -8.64
C ILE A 44 8.72 9.03 -9.91
N VAL A 45 9.50 9.68 -10.77
CA VAL A 45 10.10 9.05 -11.94
C VAL A 45 11.60 8.90 -11.73
N ALA A 46 12.18 7.79 -12.14
CA ALA A 46 13.62 7.58 -12.15
C ALA A 46 14.13 7.44 -13.58
N LEU A 47 15.35 7.93 -13.82
CA LEU A 47 16.03 7.73 -15.08
C LEU A 47 16.73 6.36 -15.07
N ASN A 48 16.31 5.47 -15.96
CA ASN A 48 16.95 4.15 -16.10
C ASN A 48 18.23 4.22 -16.95
N ASP A 49 18.95 3.10 -17.06
CA ASP A 49 20.23 3.03 -17.79
C ASP A 49 20.07 3.29 -19.31
N GLN A 50 18.86 3.09 -19.85
CA GLN A 50 18.50 3.43 -21.24
C GLN A 50 18.06 4.91 -21.40
N ARG A 51 18.23 5.74 -20.36
CA ARG A 51 17.83 7.16 -20.33
C ARG A 51 16.33 7.39 -20.56
N ARG A 52 15.50 6.46 -20.09
CA ARG A 52 14.04 6.59 -20.10
C ARG A 52 13.55 6.87 -18.69
N TRP A 53 12.56 7.75 -18.59
CA TRP A 53 11.87 8.03 -17.34
C TRP A 53 10.85 6.93 -17.05
N VAL A 54 10.97 6.28 -15.90
CA VAL A 54 10.08 5.22 -15.44
C VAL A 54 9.46 5.62 -14.11
N ILE A 55 8.16 5.41 -13.94
CA ILE A 55 7.47 5.70 -12.67
C ILE A 55 7.87 4.61 -11.67
N VAL A 56 8.40 5.03 -10.52
CA VAL A 56 8.89 4.15 -9.45
C VAL A 56 8.22 4.42 -8.11
N GLY A 57 7.22 5.31 -8.08
CA GLY A 57 6.52 5.62 -6.84
C GLY A 57 5.73 6.91 -6.92
N ALA A 58 5.29 7.37 -5.76
CA ALA A 58 4.52 8.59 -5.62
C ALA A 58 4.75 9.23 -4.25
N LEU A 59 4.51 10.54 -4.18
CA LEU A 59 4.55 11.33 -2.96
C LEU A 59 3.19 11.94 -2.67
N PHE A 60 2.81 11.89 -1.41
CA PHE A 60 1.57 12.44 -0.86
C PHE A 60 1.90 13.63 0.02
N GLU A 61 1.07 14.67 -0.01
CA GLU A 61 1.23 15.83 0.85
C GLU A 61 0.72 15.55 2.26
N LEU A 62 1.55 15.85 3.25
CA LEU A 62 1.24 15.76 4.68
C LEU A 62 1.64 17.07 5.35
N SER A 63 0.98 17.41 6.45
CA SER A 63 1.35 18.55 7.28
C SER A 63 2.08 18.07 8.53
N SER A 64 3.16 18.75 8.89
CA SER A 64 3.90 18.50 10.13
C SER A 64 3.06 18.93 11.33
N ASN A 65 2.83 18.04 12.28
CA ASN A 65 2.11 18.37 13.52
C ASN A 65 2.89 19.35 14.41
N ALA A 66 4.21 19.43 14.25
CA ALA A 66 5.08 20.24 15.10
C ALA A 66 5.27 21.67 14.57
N THR A 67 5.47 21.81 13.25
CA THR A 67 5.77 23.10 12.60
C THR A 67 4.63 23.64 11.75
N GLY A 68 3.64 22.81 11.41
CA GLY A 68 2.56 23.16 10.47
C GLY A 68 2.98 23.16 9.00
N GLU A 69 4.26 22.96 8.70
CA GLU A 69 4.78 22.96 7.32
C GLU A 69 4.32 21.73 6.54
N SER A 70 3.97 21.94 5.26
CA SER A 70 3.70 20.85 4.33
C SER A 70 4.99 20.17 3.89
N PHE A 71 5.01 18.85 3.96
CA PHE A 71 6.05 18.01 3.38
C PHE A 71 5.42 16.90 2.56
N TYR A 72 6.23 16.22 1.76
CA TYR A 72 5.74 15.14 0.91
C TYR A 72 6.34 13.82 1.35
N GLN A 73 5.52 12.76 1.45
CA GLN A 73 5.97 11.45 1.90
C GLN A 73 5.58 10.36 0.91
N GLY A 74 6.45 9.37 0.73
CA GLY A 74 6.15 8.23 -0.10
C GLY A 74 7.24 7.17 -0.09
N LYS A 75 7.29 6.37 -1.15
CA LYS A 75 8.30 5.33 -1.35
C LYS A 75 8.72 5.25 -2.80
N ILE A 76 9.97 4.86 -3.00
CA ILE A 76 10.55 4.42 -4.27
C ILE A 76 10.55 2.89 -4.24
N ASP A 77 9.93 2.28 -5.23
CA ASP A 77 9.70 0.84 -5.31
C ASP A 77 9.92 0.41 -6.77
N ASP A 78 10.95 -0.39 -7.01
CA ASP A 78 11.35 -0.86 -8.34
C ASP A 78 11.74 -2.35 -8.25
N PRO A 79 11.44 -3.19 -9.26
CA PRO A 79 11.78 -4.61 -9.24
C PRO A 79 13.26 -4.93 -9.03
N SER A 80 14.18 -4.01 -9.32
CA SER A 80 15.61 -4.20 -9.06
C SER A 80 16.00 -4.04 -7.57
N MET A 81 15.09 -3.53 -6.74
CA MET A 81 15.32 -3.29 -5.31
C MET A 81 14.82 -4.47 -4.47
N ALA A 82 15.64 -4.90 -3.51
CA ALA A 82 15.23 -5.95 -2.57
C ALA A 82 14.10 -5.50 -1.62
N GLN A 83 13.98 -4.20 -1.37
CA GLN A 83 12.93 -3.59 -0.56
C GLN A 83 12.65 -2.16 -1.01
N PRO A 84 11.42 -1.64 -0.81
CA PRO A 84 11.11 -0.26 -1.12
C PRO A 84 11.92 0.72 -0.24
N LEU A 85 12.34 1.83 -0.83
CA LEU A 85 13.00 2.94 -0.13
C LEU A 85 11.98 4.01 0.24
N TYR A 86 11.72 4.16 1.53
CA TYR A 86 10.78 5.16 2.04
C TYR A 86 11.48 6.51 2.17
N ILE A 87 10.84 7.55 1.64
CA ILE A 87 11.39 8.89 1.56
C ILE A 87 10.38 9.95 1.98
N ALA A 88 10.91 11.06 2.45
CA ALA A 88 10.18 12.30 2.61
C ALA A 88 10.93 13.44 1.91
N ALA A 89 10.19 14.30 1.21
CA ALA A 89 10.70 15.47 0.52
C ALA A 89 10.23 16.74 1.25
N PHE A 90 11.17 17.57 1.65
CA PHE A 90 10.94 18.79 2.41
C PHE A 90 11.27 20.00 1.54
N PRO A 91 10.25 20.79 1.14
CA PRO A 91 10.48 22.07 0.48
C PRO A 91 11.35 22.98 1.34
N ARG A 92 12.21 23.76 0.69
CA ARG A 92 13.03 24.81 1.30
C ARG A 92 12.65 26.17 0.72
N GLU A 93 13.07 27.22 1.41
CA GLU A 93 12.82 28.61 1.02
C GLU A 93 13.44 29.00 -0.34
N ASP A 94 14.54 28.34 -0.71
CA ASP A 94 15.25 28.53 -1.99
C ASP A 94 14.54 27.86 -3.19
N GLY A 95 13.41 27.17 -2.95
CA GLY A 95 12.67 26.43 -3.97
C GLY A 95 13.25 25.05 -4.30
N THR A 96 14.28 24.60 -3.58
CA THR A 96 14.75 23.21 -3.62
C THR A 96 13.95 22.33 -2.66
N MET A 97 14.08 21.02 -2.80
CA MET A 97 13.47 20.06 -1.90
C MET A 97 14.54 19.08 -1.40
N ALA A 98 14.75 19.03 -0.09
CA ALA A 98 15.63 18.04 0.51
C ALA A 98 14.93 16.68 0.59
N ILE A 99 15.60 15.61 0.20
CA ILE A 99 15.07 14.25 0.28
C ILE A 99 15.69 13.55 1.48
N ALA A 100 14.86 13.14 2.41
CA ALA A 100 15.30 12.37 3.57
C ALA A 100 14.81 10.93 3.49
N TRP A 101 15.68 10.00 3.86
CA TRP A 101 15.30 8.62 4.12
C TRP A 101 14.38 8.54 5.35
N GLN A 102 13.47 7.57 5.35
CA GLN A 102 12.66 7.19 6.50
C GLN A 102 12.64 5.67 6.68
N ARG A 103 12.57 5.19 7.92
CA ARG A 103 12.23 3.78 8.17
C ARG A 103 10.71 3.62 8.21
N PRO A 104 10.17 2.51 7.68
CA PRO A 104 8.80 2.11 7.96
C PRO A 104 8.60 2.02 9.47
N ARG A 105 7.70 2.84 10.01
CA ARG A 105 7.26 2.69 11.40
C ARG A 105 6.27 1.54 11.41
N ARG A 106 6.58 0.46 12.14
CA ARG A 106 5.55 -0.54 12.43
C ARG A 106 4.44 0.16 13.21
N ARG A 107 3.20 0.11 12.72
CA ARG A 107 2.05 0.46 13.56
C ARG A 107 2.12 -0.48 14.74
N ASN A 108 2.28 0.08 15.94
CA ASN A 108 2.31 -0.71 17.16
C ASN A 108 0.90 -1.23 17.39
N THR A 109 0.62 -2.48 17.00
CA THR A 109 -0.67 -3.16 17.24
C THR A 109 -0.81 -3.59 18.72
N GLN A 110 0.05 -3.12 19.62
CA GLN A 110 0.07 -3.52 21.03
C GLN A 110 -0.93 -2.76 21.93
N LEU A 111 -1.77 -1.90 21.37
CA LEU A 111 -3.03 -1.48 22.03
C LEU A 111 -4.15 -2.42 21.56
N GLY A 112 -4.25 -3.57 22.22
CA GLY A 112 -5.27 -4.57 21.92
C GLY A 112 -5.22 -5.81 22.82
N ALA A 113 -4.20 -5.94 23.67
CA ALA A 113 -4.11 -6.96 24.70
C ALA A 113 -4.00 -6.30 26.07
N SER A 114 -5.07 -5.63 26.51
CA SER A 114 -5.25 -5.26 27.92
C SER A 114 -6.44 -6.04 28.46
N GLU A 115 -6.14 -6.86 29.47
CA GLU A 115 -7.05 -7.42 30.47
C GLU A 115 -7.96 -8.59 30.04
N TYR A 116 -7.36 -9.77 29.87
CA TYR A 116 -7.93 -10.93 30.54
C TYR A 116 -7.19 -11.08 31.88
N GLY A 117 -7.89 -10.73 32.95
CA GLY A 117 -7.39 -10.79 34.31
C GLY A 117 -6.92 -12.19 34.67
N GLU A 118 -5.65 -12.24 35.04
CA GLU A 118 -4.99 -13.24 35.86
C GLU A 118 -5.74 -13.39 37.19
N SER A 119 -6.79 -14.20 37.24
CA SER A 119 -7.37 -14.67 38.51
C SER A 119 -8.29 -15.88 38.26
N ASP A 120 -7.69 -17.05 38.13
CA ASP A 120 -8.20 -18.28 38.78
C ASP A 120 -7.22 -19.44 38.51
N MET A 121 -6.04 -19.33 39.11
CA MET A 121 -5.17 -20.48 39.38
C MET A 121 -5.50 -21.01 40.78
N PHE A 122 -6.48 -21.93 40.81
CA PHE A 122 -6.76 -23.03 41.77
C PHE A 122 -6.80 -22.77 43.30
N PRO A 123 -7.64 -23.55 44.01
CA PRO A 123 -7.03 -24.57 44.85
C PRO A 123 -7.67 -25.96 44.72
N ALA A 124 -6.84 -26.95 45.05
CA ALA A 124 -7.05 -28.38 44.97
C ALA A 124 -8.22 -28.89 45.81
N ASP A 125 -8.89 -29.93 45.31
CA ASP A 125 -9.42 -31.01 46.15
C ASP A 125 -9.23 -32.36 45.42
N ASP A 126 -8.47 -33.23 46.08
CA ASP A 126 -8.12 -34.59 45.70
C ASP A 126 -9.18 -35.55 46.28
N ALA A 127 -9.96 -36.21 45.43
CA ALA A 127 -10.73 -37.41 45.81
C ALA A 127 -11.28 -38.19 44.60
N GLY A 128 -10.51 -39.19 44.16
CA GLY A 128 -11.02 -40.55 43.96
C GLY A 128 -11.77 -40.94 42.68
N GLY A 129 -11.28 -42.00 42.02
CA GLY A 129 -12.17 -43.02 41.45
C GLY A 129 -12.03 -43.30 39.95
N ASP A 130 -11.13 -44.23 39.63
CA ASP A 130 -11.26 -45.37 38.70
C ASP A 130 -12.35 -45.40 37.59
N ARG A 131 -11.89 -45.74 36.38
CA ARG A 131 -12.51 -46.41 35.19
C ARG A 131 -11.97 -45.71 33.93
N GLY A 132 -11.29 -46.34 32.97
CA GLY A 132 -11.37 -47.70 32.46
C GLY A 132 -11.67 -47.62 30.95
N ALA A 133 -10.90 -48.36 30.14
CA ALA A 133 -11.11 -48.71 28.72
C ALA A 133 -10.72 -47.71 27.59
N GLU A 134 -9.59 -48.05 26.95
CA GLU A 134 -9.38 -48.25 25.51
C GLU A 134 -10.50 -47.83 24.53
N GLN A 135 -10.17 -46.99 23.52
CA GLN A 135 -10.27 -47.40 22.10
C GLN A 135 -9.61 -46.38 21.17
N ALA A 136 -8.78 -46.89 20.25
CA ALA A 136 -8.30 -46.18 19.07
C ALA A 136 -9.44 -46.01 18.05
N GLY A 137 -9.51 -44.86 17.39
CA GLY A 137 -10.50 -44.60 16.34
C GLY A 137 -10.14 -43.36 15.51
N ASP A 138 -9.56 -43.64 14.34
CA ASP A 138 -9.41 -42.76 13.18
C ASP A 138 -10.76 -42.13 12.76
N GLY A 139 -10.77 -40.89 12.28
CA GLY A 139 -12.03 -40.21 11.92
C GLY A 139 -11.90 -38.76 11.52
N LEU A 140 -11.32 -38.53 10.33
CA LEU A 140 -11.46 -37.28 9.58
C LEU A 140 -12.93 -37.06 9.15
N GLY A 141 -13.42 -35.85 9.34
CA GLY A 141 -14.54 -35.31 8.55
C GLY A 141 -15.84 -35.09 9.31
N ASP A 142 -16.14 -33.83 9.61
CA ASP A 142 -17.46 -33.26 9.35
C ASP A 142 -17.40 -31.73 9.42
N SER A 143 -17.17 -31.12 8.25
CA SER A 143 -17.37 -29.69 8.05
C SER A 143 -18.87 -29.39 8.01
N THR A 144 -19.37 -28.66 9.00
CA THR A 144 -20.73 -28.09 8.97
C THR A 144 -20.72 -26.80 8.14
N ALA A 145 -20.92 -26.93 6.83
CA ALA A 145 -21.21 -25.81 5.95
C ALA A 145 -22.66 -25.92 5.43
N THR A 146 -23.55 -25.13 6.02
CA THR A 146 -24.95 -24.97 5.58
C THR A 146 -25.01 -24.20 4.26
N PRO A 147 -25.62 -24.72 3.18
CA PRO A 147 -25.83 -23.96 1.96
C PRO A 147 -27.16 -23.16 1.99
N PRO A 148 -27.18 -21.88 1.55
CA PRO A 148 -28.44 -21.17 1.37
C PRO A 148 -29.18 -21.61 0.10
N ALA A 149 -30.52 -21.66 0.24
CA ALA A 149 -31.47 -22.24 -0.69
C ALA A 149 -31.69 -21.47 -2.01
N LYS A 150 -32.06 -22.26 -3.02
CA LYS A 150 -32.54 -21.90 -4.37
C LYS A 150 -33.63 -20.81 -4.35
N ARG A 151 -33.49 -19.80 -5.23
CA ARG A 151 -34.62 -19.08 -5.83
C ARG A 151 -34.65 -19.32 -7.33
N GLY A 152 -35.87 -19.51 -7.83
CA GLY A 152 -36.21 -20.19 -9.07
C GLY A 152 -35.97 -19.40 -10.34
N ARG A 153 -35.95 -20.18 -11.42
CA ARG A 153 -35.79 -19.84 -12.83
C ARG A 153 -37.16 -19.60 -13.48
N VAL A 154 -37.27 -18.51 -14.24
CA VAL A 154 -38.18 -18.29 -15.38
C VAL A 154 -37.45 -17.27 -16.26
N GLY A 155 -37.13 -17.44 -17.54
CA GLY A 155 -37.57 -18.35 -18.59
C GLY A 155 -38.00 -17.52 -19.80
N ALA A 156 -37.15 -17.38 -20.83
CA ALA A 156 -37.56 -17.10 -22.22
C ALA A 156 -36.36 -17.24 -23.17
N LYS A 157 -36.65 -17.76 -24.36
CA LYS A 157 -35.78 -18.35 -25.39
C LYS A 157 -35.34 -17.35 -26.47
N ASP A 158 -34.17 -17.67 -27.05
CA ASP A 158 -33.77 -17.71 -28.46
C ASP A 158 -34.17 -16.59 -29.43
N GLY A 159 -33.16 -16.05 -30.15
CA GLY A 159 -33.29 -15.89 -31.59
C GLY A 159 -32.66 -14.65 -32.24
N ALA A 160 -31.55 -14.91 -32.94
CA ALA A 160 -31.15 -14.34 -34.23
C ALA A 160 -30.49 -12.95 -34.35
N GLU A 161 -29.45 -12.97 -35.18
CA GLU A 161 -28.50 -11.95 -35.62
C GLU A 161 -29.15 -10.86 -36.50
N HIS A 162 -28.66 -9.61 -36.45
CA HIS A 162 -28.37 -8.80 -37.64
C HIS A 162 -27.59 -7.52 -37.27
N ASP A 163 -26.40 -7.39 -37.86
CA ASP A 163 -25.84 -6.23 -38.56
C ASP A 163 -26.19 -4.78 -38.12
N GLY A 164 -25.16 -3.92 -38.02
CA GLY A 164 -25.35 -2.47 -38.24
C GLY A 164 -24.66 -1.48 -37.29
N ALA A 165 -23.51 -0.99 -37.74
CA ALA A 165 -23.05 0.41 -37.70
C ALA A 165 -22.63 1.08 -36.36
N LEU A 166 -21.35 1.50 -36.36
CA LEU A 166 -20.72 2.50 -35.50
C LEU A 166 -21.35 3.89 -35.69
N PRO A 167 -21.43 4.74 -34.64
CA PRO A 167 -21.88 6.13 -34.79
C PRO A 167 -20.78 7.02 -35.42
N PRO A 168 -21.13 8.02 -36.26
CA PRO A 168 -20.15 8.88 -36.92
C PRO A 168 -19.60 9.98 -35.99
N LEU A 169 -18.31 10.24 -36.17
CA LEU A 169 -17.58 11.42 -35.73
C LEU A 169 -18.14 12.65 -36.49
N VAL A 170 -18.47 13.72 -35.77
CA VAL A 170 -18.77 15.03 -36.36
C VAL A 170 -17.62 15.99 -36.06
N ASP A 171 -16.95 16.43 -37.13
CA ASP A 171 -16.12 17.64 -37.16
C ASP A 171 -17.02 18.84 -37.48
N ALA A 172 -16.89 19.90 -36.68
CA ALA A 172 -17.12 21.31 -37.06
C ALA A 172 -16.44 22.23 -36.03
#